data_AF-A0A531JN64-F1
#
_entry.id   AF-A0A531JN64-F1
#
_cell.length_a   1.000
_cell.length_b   1.000
_cell.length_c   1.000
_cell.angle_alpha   90.00
_cell.angle_beta   90.00
_cell.angle_gamma   90.00
#
_symmetry.space_group_name_H-M   'P 1'
#
loop_
_entity.id
_entity.type
_entity.pdbx_description
1 polymer ?
#
loop_
_entity_poly.entity_id
_entity_poly.type
_entity_poly.pdbx_seq_one_letter_code
_entity_poly.pdbx_strand_id
1 'polypeptide(L)'
;LNGYADTIYPAGIAFIAGNRLYHSISDARSDLAGLLTLTILSDDYGVATNIAAGETVERADPTQFPNLELEAIVASGGIGGGADTETDASLRARILDRKRRPPQGGAYSDYEQFARAV
;
A
#
# COMPACT_ATOMS: atom_id res chain seq x y z
N LEU A 1 1.00 6.94 16.20
CA LEU A 1 -0.17 6.31 16.85
C LEU A 1 0.29 5.88 18.23
N ASN A 2 -0.34 6.34 19.30
CA ASN A 2 0.05 5.94 20.65
C ASN A 2 -0.90 4.88 21.22
N GLY A 3 -0.33 4.01 22.03
CA GLY A 3 -1.05 3.05 22.84
C GLY A 3 -0.37 2.86 24.20
N TYR A 4 -0.62 1.73 24.85
CA TYR A 4 0.13 1.39 26.07
C TYR A 4 1.59 1.10 25.74
N ALA A 5 2.48 1.52 26.63
CA ALA A 5 3.91 1.27 26.48
C ALA A 5 4.22 -0.23 26.49
N ASP A 6 5.25 -0.61 25.73
CA ASP A 6 5.82 -1.95 25.72
C ASP A 6 4.83 -3.09 25.44
N THR A 7 3.79 -2.80 24.64
CA THR A 7 2.65 -3.70 24.39
C THR A 7 2.69 -4.22 22.96
N ILE A 8 2.40 -5.51 22.77
CA ILE A 8 2.27 -6.12 21.44
C ILE A 8 0.85 -5.94 20.94
N TYR A 9 0.73 -5.37 19.75
CA TYR A 9 -0.50 -5.25 18.98
C TYR A 9 -0.43 -6.22 17.79
N PRO A 10 -1.45 -7.07 17.58
CA PRO A 10 -1.41 -8.06 16.50
C PRO A 10 -1.62 -7.43 15.12
N ALA A 11 -1.32 -8.20 14.07
CA ALA A 11 -1.79 -7.92 12.71
C ALA A 11 -3.34 -7.90 12.64
N GLY A 12 -3.87 -7.31 11.57
CA GLY A 12 -5.31 -7.25 11.29
C GLY A 12 -6.06 -6.09 11.94
N ILE A 13 -5.35 -5.08 12.45
CA ILE A 13 -5.99 -3.85 12.94
C ILE A 13 -6.43 -3.04 11.73
N ALA A 14 -7.72 -2.76 11.66
CA ALA A 14 -8.34 -2.08 10.52
C ALA A 14 -8.31 -0.54 10.67
N PHE A 15 -7.97 0.15 9.59
CA PHE A 15 -7.94 1.60 9.47
C PHE A 15 -8.70 2.06 8.22
N ILE A 16 -9.33 3.22 8.31
CA ILE A 16 -10.11 3.86 7.26
C ILE A 16 -9.40 5.16 6.85
N ALA A 17 -9.24 5.34 5.53
CA ALA A 17 -8.83 6.59 4.93
C ALA A 17 -9.84 6.96 3.84
N GLY A 18 -10.71 7.95 4.12
CA GLY A 18 -11.85 8.27 3.26
C GLY A 18 -12.84 7.10 3.18
N ASN A 19 -12.91 6.45 2.01
CA ASN A 19 -13.84 5.34 1.76
C ASN A 19 -13.13 3.99 1.58
N ARG A 20 -11.86 3.89 2.00
CA ARG A 20 -10.97 2.75 1.78
C ARG A 20 -10.56 2.14 3.11
N LEU A 21 -10.49 0.81 3.14
CA LEU A 21 -10.09 0.03 4.30
C LEU A 21 -8.65 -0.46 4.13
N TYR A 22 -7.89 -0.43 5.23
CA TYR A 22 -6.52 -0.89 5.32
C TYR A 22 -6.37 -1.77 6.56
N HIS A 23 -5.44 -2.73 6.54
CA HIS A 23 -5.15 -3.58 7.69
C HIS A 23 -3.66 -3.63 7.99
N SER A 24 -3.31 -3.71 9.28
CA SER A 24 -1.94 -4.02 9.67
C SER A 24 -1.55 -5.43 9.21
N ILE A 25 -0.39 -5.57 8.57
CA ILE A 25 0.04 -6.85 7.96
C ILE A 25 0.96 -7.68 8.85
N SER A 26 1.41 -7.11 9.97
CA SER A 26 2.27 -7.78 10.93
C SER A 26 1.98 -7.27 12.33
N ASP A 27 2.30 -8.11 13.32
CA ASP A 27 2.35 -7.68 14.70
C ASP A 27 3.39 -6.56 14.87
N ALA A 28 3.12 -5.65 15.79
CA ALA A 28 4.04 -4.58 16.15
C ALA A 28 4.02 -4.34 17.66
N ARG A 29 5.18 -3.98 18.21
CA ARG A 29 5.32 -3.61 19.62
C ARG A 29 5.45 -2.11 19.73
N SER A 30 4.67 -1.49 20.62
CA SER A 30 4.86 -0.08 20.98
C SER A 30 6.15 0.09 21.77
N ASP A 31 6.78 1.25 21.66
CA ASP A 31 7.97 1.58 22.45
C ASP A 31 7.64 1.84 23.93
N LEU A 32 8.66 2.21 24.72
CA LEU A 32 8.50 2.52 26.14
C LEU A 32 7.68 3.79 26.41
N ALA A 33 7.47 4.64 25.39
CA ALA A 33 6.61 5.83 25.45
C ALA A 33 5.19 5.55 24.91
N GLY A 34 4.92 4.34 24.40
CA GLY A 34 3.65 3.96 23.81
C GLY A 34 3.54 4.25 22.31
N LEU A 35 4.59 4.78 21.66
CA LEU A 35 4.57 5.04 20.23
C LEU A 35 4.58 3.72 19.45
N LEU A 36 3.58 3.55 18.61
CA LEU A 36 3.39 2.39 17.75
C LEU A 36 3.51 2.79 16.28
N THR A 37 4.31 2.04 15.53
CA THR A 37 4.38 2.11 14.07
C THR A 37 3.87 0.80 13.49
N LEU A 38 2.88 0.89 12.60
CA LEU A 38 2.27 -0.25 11.93
C LEU A 38 2.54 -0.16 10.43
N THR A 39 2.85 -1.30 9.82
CA THR A 39 2.78 -1.41 8.35
C THR A 39 1.37 -1.82 7.98
N ILE A 40 0.69 -1.00 7.18
CA ILE A 40 -0.68 -1.25 6.74
C ILE A 40 -0.76 -1.46 5.23
N LEU A 41 -1.70 -2.27 4.79
CA LEU A 41 -1.98 -2.58 3.39
C LEU A 41 -3.44 -2.29 3.09
N SER A 42 -3.72 -1.72 1.92
CA SER A 42 -5.08 -1.50 1.42
C SER A 42 -5.76 -2.81 1.04
N ASP A 43 -7.06 -2.92 1.29
CA ASP A 43 -7.90 -4.02 0.78
C ASP A 43 -8.20 -3.90 -0.72
N ASP A 44 -8.14 -2.68 -1.25
CA ASP A 44 -8.34 -2.40 -2.67
C ASP A 44 -7.00 -2.12 -3.38
N TYR A 45 -7.05 -2.07 -4.70
CA TYR A 45 -5.93 -1.73 -5.59
C TYR A 45 -6.13 -0.34 -6.20
N GLY A 46 -5.17 0.10 -7.00
CA GLY A 46 -5.25 1.39 -7.69
C GLY A 46 -4.39 2.48 -7.08
N VAL A 47 -4.11 3.51 -7.87
CA VAL A 47 -3.33 4.68 -7.41
C VAL A 47 -4.04 5.43 -6.28
N ALA A 48 -5.35 5.25 -6.19
CA ALA A 48 -6.19 5.89 -5.20
C ALA A 48 -5.95 5.37 -3.77
N THR A 49 -5.30 4.22 -3.61
CA THR A 49 -4.94 3.66 -2.30
C THR A 49 -3.64 4.22 -1.74
N ASN A 50 -2.95 5.05 -2.52
CA ASN A 50 -1.78 5.76 -2.05
C ASN A 50 -2.20 6.90 -1.12
N ILE A 51 -1.55 7.01 0.02
CA ILE A 51 -1.79 8.06 1.02
C ILE A 51 -0.49 8.84 1.25
N ALA A 52 -0.57 10.16 1.16
CA ALA A 52 0.60 11.02 1.37
C ALA A 52 1.07 10.97 2.84
N ALA A 53 2.35 11.21 3.05
CA ALA A 53 2.90 11.34 4.40
C ALA A 53 2.24 12.52 5.13
N GLY A 54 1.95 12.34 6.42
CA GLY A 54 1.31 13.36 7.26
C GLY A 54 -0.22 13.39 7.19
N GLU A 55 -0.85 12.64 6.29
CA GLU A 55 -2.30 12.45 6.30
C GLU A 55 -2.75 11.62 7.50
N THR A 56 -3.97 11.88 7.96
CA THR A 56 -4.58 11.15 9.09
C THR A 56 -5.42 9.97 8.56
N VAL A 57 -5.31 8.82 9.24
CA VAL A 57 -6.19 7.66 9.06
C VAL A 57 -6.85 7.33 10.40
N GLU A 58 -8.09 6.86 10.35
CA GLU A 58 -8.89 6.57 11.54
C GLU A 58 -9.03 5.06 11.73
N ARG A 59 -9.01 4.55 12.96
CA ARG A 59 -9.23 3.13 13.23
C ARG A 59 -10.69 2.77 12.95
N ALA A 60 -10.91 1.68 12.22
CA ALA A 60 -12.25 1.29 11.76
C ALA A 60 -13.20 0.88 12.90
N ASP A 61 -12.66 0.25 13.96
CA ASP A 61 -13.42 -0.17 15.12
C ASP A 61 -12.91 0.53 16.40
N PRO A 62 -13.66 1.50 16.96
CA PRO A 62 -13.32 2.19 18.21
C PRO A 62 -13.29 1.26 19.43
N THR A 63 -14.01 0.14 19.39
CA THR A 63 -14.16 -0.78 20.53
C THR A 63 -13.06 -1.83 20.58
N GLN A 64 -12.52 -2.19 19.42
CA GLN A 64 -11.36 -3.07 19.31
C GLN A 64 -10.10 -2.29 19.70
N PHE A 65 -9.30 -2.82 20.63
CA PHE A 65 -8.09 -2.16 21.14
C PHE A 65 -8.36 -0.80 21.80
N PRO A 66 -9.11 -0.75 22.91
CA PRO A 66 -9.48 0.51 23.59
C PRO A 66 -8.28 1.28 24.17
N ASN A 67 -7.13 0.62 24.28
CA ASN A 67 -5.86 1.18 24.76
C ASN A 67 -4.98 1.72 23.61
N LEU A 68 -5.51 1.80 22.39
CA LEU A 68 -4.86 2.37 21.22
C LEU A 68 -5.63 3.61 20.80
N GLU A 69 -4.94 4.65 20.36
CA GLU A 69 -5.57 5.84 19.80
C GLU A 69 -6.42 5.52 18.56
N LEU A 70 -7.38 6.41 18.27
CA LEU A 70 -8.27 6.30 17.12
C LEU A 70 -7.64 6.83 15.84
N GLU A 71 -6.86 7.91 15.94
CA GLU A 71 -6.25 8.55 14.80
C GLU A 71 -4.77 8.18 14.71
N ALA A 72 -4.32 7.78 13.53
CA ALA A 72 -2.91 7.58 13.20
C ALA A 72 -2.49 8.56 12.10
N ILE A 73 -1.23 8.98 12.16
CA ILE A 73 -0.62 9.81 11.11
C ILE A 73 0.24 8.91 10.22
N VAL A 74 0.10 9.05 8.91
CA VAL A 74 0.93 8.34 7.95
C VAL A 74 2.38 8.81 8.06
N ALA A 75 3.28 7.85 8.29
CA ALA A 75 4.70 8.11 8.48
C ALA A 75 5.37 8.73 7.24
N SER A 76 6.60 9.22 7.44
CA SER A 76 7.44 9.68 6.34
C SER A 76 7.62 8.59 5.29
N GLY A 77 7.41 8.94 4.02
CA GLY A 77 7.42 7.99 2.89
C GLY A 77 6.03 7.68 2.35
N GLY A 78 4.97 7.97 3.10
CA GLY A 78 3.59 7.72 2.68
C GLY A 78 3.25 6.22 2.63
N ILE A 79 2.03 5.93 2.21
CA ILE A 79 1.61 4.59 1.81
C ILE A 79 1.53 4.62 0.29
N GLY A 80 2.33 3.78 -0.37
CA GLY A 80 2.56 3.82 -1.81
C GLY A 80 2.54 2.44 -2.45
N GLY A 81 2.74 2.40 -3.76
CA GLY A 81 2.80 1.15 -4.55
C GLY A 81 1.46 0.71 -5.14
N GLY A 82 0.37 1.42 -4.83
CA GLY A 82 -0.92 1.27 -5.50
C GLY A 82 -0.82 1.74 -6.96
N ALA A 83 -1.23 0.87 -7.87
CA ALA A 83 -1.34 1.15 -9.30
C ALA A 83 -2.66 0.60 -9.83
N ASP A 84 -3.24 1.30 -10.81
CA ASP A 84 -4.51 0.88 -11.42
C ASP A 84 -4.32 -0.40 -12.22
N THR A 85 -5.35 -1.24 -12.23
CA THR A 85 -5.38 -2.44 -13.05
C THR A 85 -5.23 -2.07 -14.52
N GLU A 86 -4.33 -2.77 -15.21
CA GLU A 86 -4.14 -2.59 -16.65
C GLU A 86 -5.47 -2.82 -17.40
N THR A 87 -5.81 -1.90 -18.31
CA THR A 87 -7.03 -2.03 -19.12
C THR A 87 -6.89 -3.11 -20.18
N ASP A 88 -7.99 -3.75 -20.57
CA ASP A 88 -8.02 -4.74 -21.65
C ASP A 88 -7.45 -4.20 -22.97
N ALA A 89 -7.68 -2.91 -23.27
CA ALA A 89 -7.15 -2.25 -24.45
C ALA A 89 -5.62 -2.12 -24.40
N SER A 90 -5.07 -1.70 -23.26
CA SER A 90 -3.62 -1.65 -23.04
C SER A 90 -3.00 -3.04 -23.12
N LEU A 91 -3.61 -4.02 -22.44
CA LEU A 91 -3.16 -5.39 -22.44
C LEU A 91 -3.15 -5.98 -23.85
N ARG A 92 -4.22 -5.77 -24.62
CA ARG A 92 -4.32 -6.20 -26.02
C ARG A 92 -3.24 -5.55 -26.88
N ALA A 93 -3.01 -4.25 -26.72
CA ALA A 93 -1.96 -3.54 -27.44
C ALA A 93 -0.58 -4.12 -27.13
N ARG A 94 -0.25 -4.35 -25.85
CA ARG A 94 1.00 -4.98 -25.41
C ARG A 94 1.19 -6.39 -25.98
N ILE A 95 0.14 -7.21 -25.97
CA ILE A 95 0.19 -8.58 -26.51
C ILE A 95 0.42 -8.56 -28.03
N LEU A 96 -0.29 -7.70 -28.77
CA LEU A 96 -0.12 -7.59 -30.22
C LEU A 96 1.26 -7.06 -30.60
N ASP A 97 1.78 -6.11 -29.83
CA ASP A 97 3.15 -5.60 -29.99
C ASP A 97 4.17 -6.73 -29.82
N ARG A 98 4.09 -7.48 -28.72
CA ARG A 98 4.99 -8.60 -28.45
C ARG A 98 4.89 -9.73 -29.49
N LYS A 99 3.71 -9.97 -30.06
CA LYS A 99 3.54 -10.93 -31.18
C LYS A 99 4.20 -10.45 -32.47
N ARG A 100 4.14 -9.14 -32.77
CA ARG A 100 4.76 -8.55 -33.97
C ARG A 100 6.27 -8.40 -33.83
N ARG A 101 6.75 -8.19 -32.61
CA ARG A 101 8.16 -7.98 -32.26
C ARG A 101 8.56 -9.01 -31.20
N PRO A 102 8.70 -10.30 -31.58
CA PRO A 102 9.17 -11.31 -30.64
C PRO A 102 10.57 -10.93 -30.14
N PRO A 103 10.89 -11.17 -28.86
CA PRO A 103 12.19 -10.79 -28.31
C PRO A 103 13.32 -11.45 -29.10
N GLN A 104 14.26 -10.65 -29.61
CA GLN A 104 15.41 -11.17 -30.37
C GLN A 104 16.72 -11.14 -29.57
N GLY A 105 16.69 -10.65 -28.33
CA GLY A 105 17.82 -10.66 -27.41
C GLY A 105 18.92 -9.65 -27.76
N GLY A 106 18.57 -8.55 -28.43
CA GLY A 106 19.53 -7.50 -28.82
C GLY A 106 19.09 -6.61 -29.98
N ALA A 107 17.86 -6.73 -30.47
CA ALA A 107 17.32 -5.82 -31.48
C ALA A 107 17.00 -4.46 -30.85
N TYR A 108 17.03 -3.39 -31.66
CA TYR A 108 16.64 -2.05 -31.20
C TYR A 108 15.24 -2.03 -30.55
N SER A 109 14.30 -2.81 -31.10
CA SER A 109 12.97 -3.00 -30.53
C SER A 109 12.97 -3.63 -29.13
N ASP A 110 13.97 -4.45 -28.80
CA ASP A 110 14.07 -5.07 -27.47
C ASP A 110 14.40 -4.00 -26.41
N TYR A 111 15.30 -3.05 -26.73
CA TYR A 111 15.63 -1.94 -25.84
C TYR A 111 14.44 -1.01 -25.60
N GLU A 112 13.66 -0.70 -26.64
CA GLU A 112 12.43 0.08 -26.49
C GLU A 112 11.39 -0.64 -25.62
N GLN A 113 11.26 -1.97 -25.78
CA GLN A 113 10.31 -2.76 -25.00
C GLN A 113 10.75 -2.87 -23.53
N PHE A 114 12.04 -3.02 -23.25
CA PHE A 114 12.56 -3.01 -21.87
C PHE A 114 12.36 -1.67 -21.18
N ALA A 115 12.63 -0.55 -21.86
CA ALA A 115 12.46 0.79 -21.29
C ALA A 115 10.99 1.12 -20.97
N ARG A 116 10.02 0.53 -21.70
CA ARG A 116 8.58 0.73 -21.50
C ARG A 116 7.95 -0.22 -20.48
N ALA A 117 8.67 -1.26 -20.06
CA ALA A 117 8.18 -2.27 -19.13
C ALA A 117 8.51 -1.95 -17.66
N VAL A 118 9.13 -0.79 -17.40
CA VAL A 118 9.45 -0.26 -16.06
C VAL A 118 8.27 0.51 -15.49
#